data_AF-A0A929PJD3-F1
#
_entry.id   AF-A0A929PJD3-F1
#
_cell.length_a   1.000
_cell.length_b   1.000
_cell.length_c   1.000
_cell.angle_alpha   90.00
_cell.angle_beta   90.00
_cell.angle_gamma   90.00
#
_symmetry.space_group_name_H-M   'P 1'
#
loop_
_entity.id
_entity.type
_entity.pdbx_description
1 polymer ?
#
loop_
_entity_poly.entity_id
_entity_poly.type
_entity_poly.pdbx_seq_one_letter_code
_entity_poly.pdbx_strand_id
1 'polypeptide(L)' 'MRLQSESKELIARWDNVPHHPDLSSFPHHKHDKNGVHPSDSADLKSVLDKITEGLED' A
#
# COMPACT_ATOMS: atom_id res chain seq x y z
N MET A 1 1.80 4.43 5.14
CA MET A 1 0.65 5.16 4.55
C MET A 1 -0.60 4.29 4.56
N ARG A 2 -1.81 4.87 4.72
CA ARG A 2 -3.07 4.11 4.77
C ARG A 2 -4.08 4.68 3.78
N LEU A 3 -4.74 3.80 3.04
CA LEU A 3 -5.90 4.08 2.20
C LEU A 3 -7.12 3.40 2.85
N GLN A 4 -8.19 4.15 3.03
CA GLN A 4 -9.43 3.70 3.66
C GLN A 4 -10.64 4.10 2.83
N SER A 5 -11.72 3.33 2.92
CA SER A 5 -13.02 3.72 2.36
C SER A 5 -13.61 4.89 3.14
N GLU A 6 -14.68 5.48 2.61
CA GLU A 6 -15.50 6.47 3.31
C GLU A 6 -16.04 5.92 4.65
N SER A 7 -16.38 4.62 4.69
CA SER A 7 -16.80 3.90 5.90
C SER A 7 -15.66 3.59 6.88
N LYS A 8 -14.43 4.08 6.62
CA LYS A 8 -13.20 3.84 7.40
C LYS A 8 -12.69 2.41 7.39
N GLU A 9 -13.14 1.58 6.45
CA GLU A 9 -12.59 0.25 6.24
C GLU A 9 -11.20 0.37 5.62
N LEU A 10 -10.24 -0.42 6.12
CA LEU A 10 -8.89 -0.41 5.57
C LEU A 10 -8.87 -1.11 4.21
N ILE A 11 -8.56 -0.33 3.16
CA ILE A 11 -8.39 -0.86 1.80
C ILE A 11 -6.97 -1.36 1.61
N ALA A 12 -5.99 -0.52 1.97
CA ALA A 12 -4.58 -0.85 1.88
C ALA A 12 -3.74 -0.07 2.90
N ARG A 13 -2.62 -0.67 3.34
CA ARG A 13 -1.60 0.00 4.14
C ARG A 13 -0.21 -0.33 3.62
N TRP A 14 0.57 0.69 3.33
CA TRP A 14 2.01 0.57 3.05
C TRP A 14 2.80 0.82 4.31
N ASP A 15 3.77 -0.05 4.57
CA ASP A 15 4.62 -0.05 5.77
C ASP A 15 6.07 -0.42 5.37
N ASN A 16 7.02 -0.11 6.24
CA ASN A 16 8.44 -0.40 6.10
C ASN A 16 9.10 -0.86 7.41
N VAL A 17 8.33 -1.23 8.44
CA VAL A 17 8.89 -1.89 9.64
C VAL A 17 9.45 -3.26 9.22
N PRO A 18 10.69 -3.61 9.62
CA PRO A 18 11.42 -4.77 9.10
C PRO A 18 10.98 -6.11 9.74
N HIS A 19 9.73 -6.52 9.52
CA HIS A 19 9.18 -7.77 10.09
C HIS A 19 8.77 -8.82 9.03
N HIS A 20 9.02 -8.57 7.74
CA HIS A 20 8.75 -9.52 6.64
C HIS A 20 9.99 -9.73 5.74
N PRO A 21 11.07 -10.37 6.25
CA PRO A 21 12.34 -10.51 5.53
C PRO A 21 12.26 -11.34 4.24
N ASP A 22 11.25 -12.19 4.10
CA ASP A 22 11.10 -13.08 2.93
C ASP A 22 10.51 -12.37 1.69
N LEU A 23 10.05 -11.13 1.82
CA LEU A 23 9.53 -10.35 0.70
C LEU A 23 10.67 -9.78 -0.13
N SER A 24 10.53 -9.84 -1.45
CA SER A 24 11.52 -9.30 -2.40
C SER A 24 11.76 -7.79 -2.24
N SER A 25 10.80 -7.05 -1.68
CA SER A 25 10.87 -5.60 -1.46
C SER A 25 11.26 -5.20 -0.04
N PHE A 26 11.77 -6.13 0.79
CA PHE A 26 12.12 -5.85 2.18
C PHE A 26 12.96 -4.55 2.33
N PRO A 27 12.60 -3.65 3.28
CA PRO A 27 11.58 -3.81 4.33
C PRO A 27 10.17 -3.38 3.92
N HIS A 28 10.00 -2.88 2.70
CA HIS A 28 8.75 -2.32 2.20
C HIS A 28 7.75 -3.41 1.87
N HIS A 29 6.49 -3.19 2.27
CA HIS A 29 5.41 -4.12 1.99
C HIS A 29 4.05 -3.43 2.07
N LYS A 30 3.04 -4.05 1.43
CA LYS A 30 1.65 -3.60 1.45
C LYS A 30 0.79 -4.65 2.16
N HIS A 31 -0.07 -4.19 3.06
CA HIS A 31 -1.15 -4.98 3.66
C HIS A 31 -2.47 -4.66 2.94
N ASP A 32 -3.24 -5.67 2.58
CA ASP A 32 -4.63 -5.56 2.15
C ASP A 32 -5.48 -6.74 2.64
N LYS A 33 -6.74 -6.85 2.19
CA LYS A 33 -7.65 -7.93 2.58
C LYS A 33 -7.14 -9.34 2.24
N ASN A 34 -6.20 -9.46 1.30
CA ASN A 34 -5.61 -10.71 0.86
C ASN A 34 -4.28 -11.03 1.57
N GLY A 35 -3.82 -10.17 2.49
CA GLY A 35 -2.62 -10.38 3.29
C GLY A 35 -1.51 -9.37 3.01
N VAL A 36 -0.27 -9.85 3.08
CA VAL A 36 0.95 -9.04 2.96
C VAL A 36 1.66 -9.34 1.64
N HIS A 37 2.00 -8.29 0.91
CA HIS A 37 2.59 -8.39 -0.43
C HIS A 37 3.85 -7.55 -0.55
N PRO A 38 4.80 -7.94 -1.42
CA PRO A 38 5.86 -7.05 -1.84
C PRO A 38 5.27 -5.76 -2.41
N SER A 39 5.90 -4.63 -2.10
CA SER A 39 5.53 -3.33 -2.62
C SER A 39 6.74 -2.44 -2.63
N ASP A 40 6.86 -1.65 -3.69
CA ASP A 40 7.79 -0.53 -3.70
C ASP A 40 7.48 0.45 -2.57
N SER A 41 8.46 1.31 -2.27
CA SER A 41 8.26 2.40 -1.33
C SER A 41 7.12 3.28 -1.83
N ALA A 42 6.12 3.48 -0.99
CA ALA A 42 5.00 4.35 -1.32
C ALA A 42 5.31 5.76 -0.81
N ASP A 43 5.57 6.68 -1.72
CA ASP A 43 5.61 8.11 -1.45
C ASP A 43 4.26 8.78 -1.79
N LEU A 44 4.11 10.04 -1.40
CA LEU A 44 2.88 10.80 -1.64
C LEU A 44 2.54 10.86 -3.13
N LYS A 45 3.55 11.06 -3.99
CA LYS A 45 3.37 11.16 -5.44
C LYS A 45 2.78 9.87 -6.00
N SER A 46 3.38 8.73 -5.68
CA SER A 46 2.96 7.42 -6.15
C SER A 46 1.52 7.11 -5.76
N VAL A 47 1.04 7.60 -4.61
CA VAL A 47 -0.37 7.41 -4.22
C VAL A 47 -1.31 8.35 -4.95
N LEU A 48 -0.92 9.61 -5.17
CA LEU A 48 -1.72 10.52 -6.00
C LEU A 48 -1.85 9.99 -7.44
N ASP A 49 -0.78 9.43 -7.99
CA ASP A 49 -0.79 8.80 -9.31
C ASP A 49 -1.83 7.65 -9.35
N LYS A 50 -1.82 6.72 -8.38
CA LYS A 50 -2.82 5.62 -8.31
C LYS A 50 -4.26 6.12 -8.16
N ILE A 51 -4.48 7.16 -7.36
CA ILE A 51 -5.82 7.73 -7.17
C ILE A 51 -6.32 8.32 -8.49
N THR A 52 -5.43 9.03 -9.22
CA THR A 52 -5.77 9.66 -10.49
C THR A 52 -6.08 8.61 -11.56
N GLU A 53 -5.27 7.54 -11.67
CA GLU A 53 -5.54 6.41 -12.56
C GLU A 53 -6.93 5.79 -12.32
N GLY A 54 -7.35 5.67 -11.05
CA GLY A 54 -8.67 5.13 -10.71
C GLY A 54 -9.85 6.09 -10.88
N LEU A 55 -9.62 7.35 -11.28
CA LEU A 55 -10.66 8.35 -11.56
C LEU A 55 -10.89 8.57 -13.06
N GLU A 56 -10.04 8.00 -13.92
CA GLU A 56 -10.15 8.11 -15.38
C GLU A 56 -11.04 7.02 -16.02
N ASP A 57 -11.65 6.16 -15.19
CA ASP A 57 -12.70 5.18 -15.52
C ASP A 57 -14.07 5.62 -14.94
#